data_AF-A0A7L0KE01-F1
#
_entry.id   AF-A0A7L0KE01-F1
#
_cell.length_a   1.000
_cell.length_b   1.000
_cell.length_c   1.000
_cell.angle_alpha   90.00
_cell.angle_beta   90.00
_cell.angle_gamma   90.00
#
_symmetry.space_group_name_H-M   'P 1'
#
loop_
_entity.id
_entity.type
_entity.pdbx_description
1 polymer ?
#
loop_
_entity_poly.entity_id
_entity_poly.type
_entity_poly.pdbx_seq_one_letter_code
_entity_poly.pdbx_strand_id
1 'polypeptide(L)'
;PFWMVVPDSRKTNVFGLTQPFCTAEKSHTEPRRKAAFGSVGRRIPYRILHIINQDGESLGNMHRAEALKLMDQHNLKLVLLRENAQPPVYRLMTGQQIHEEQLKRAEKKKASSKSGLVQKELSFSSAIGKNDLETKTRQIAHWIEKKYHVKVTIRQAKDSNIDMFMLFDQILETVSDKATYLSKPQAIKEGTSTCILRHMSDKELKAYQKMEKQKNSTVKKDENEDLKSSELH
;
A
#
# COMPACT_ATOMS: atom_id res chain seq x y z
N PRO A 1 83.61 48.53 5.75
CA PRO A 1 82.87 48.95 6.96
C PRO A 1 81.76 47.94 7.28
N PHE A 2 81.99 47.21 8.36
CA PHE A 2 81.22 46.07 8.86
C PHE A 2 79.87 46.51 9.45
N TRP A 3 78.78 45.82 9.09
CA TRP A 3 77.64 45.65 10.00
C TRP A 3 77.14 44.21 9.84
N MET A 4 77.23 43.44 10.93
CA MET A 4 76.60 42.11 11.11
C MET A 4 75.10 42.26 11.39
N VAL A 5 74.24 41.58 10.64
CA VAL A 5 72.92 41.19 11.14
C VAL A 5 72.71 39.72 10.78
N VAL A 6 72.72 38.88 11.82
CA VAL A 6 72.21 37.51 11.78
C VAL A 6 70.69 37.58 11.97
N PRO A 7 69.93 36.75 11.26
CA PRO A 7 68.74 36.18 11.87
C PRO A 7 68.73 34.65 11.83
N ASP A 8 68.24 34.15 12.95
CA ASP A 8 68.15 32.80 13.46
C ASP A 8 67.12 31.91 12.70
N SER A 9 67.19 30.66 13.11
CA SER A 9 66.81 29.39 12.55
C SER A 9 65.31 29.07 12.41
N ARG A 10 65.07 28.25 11.38
CA ARG A 10 64.14 27.11 11.30
C ARG A 10 62.67 27.36 11.69
N LYS A 11 61.89 27.66 10.64
CA LYS A 11 60.46 27.37 10.56
C LYS A 11 60.21 25.86 10.57
N THR A 12 59.48 25.36 11.58
CA THR A 12 58.51 24.26 11.43
C THR A 12 57.52 24.35 12.59
N ASN A 13 56.25 24.59 12.33
CA ASN A 13 55.21 23.97 13.14
C ASN A 13 53.90 23.81 12.36
N VAL A 14 53.32 22.63 12.59
CA VAL A 14 52.30 21.94 11.82
C VAL A 14 50.94 22.61 12.06
N PHE A 15 50.33 23.19 11.02
CA PHE A 15 48.93 23.61 11.09
C PHE A 15 48.03 22.40 10.85
N GLY A 16 47.47 21.88 11.94
CA GLY A 16 46.51 20.80 11.94
C GLY A 16 45.25 21.16 11.16
N LEU A 17 44.87 20.27 10.24
CA LEU A 17 43.61 20.29 9.52
C LEU A 17 42.48 19.93 10.52
N THR A 18 41.91 20.92 11.18
CA THR A 18 40.66 20.73 11.94
C THR A 18 39.50 20.77 10.95
N GLN A 19 38.96 19.61 10.61
CA GLN A 19 37.67 19.55 9.92
C GLN A 19 36.57 19.95 10.92
N PRO A 20 35.72 20.94 10.61
CA PRO A 20 34.53 21.16 11.41
C PRO A 20 33.60 19.96 11.21
N PHE A 21 33.35 19.24 12.29
CA PHE A 21 32.32 18.21 12.35
C PHE A 21 30.96 18.92 12.31
N CYS A 22 30.54 19.37 11.13
CA CYS A 22 29.18 19.84 10.91
C CYS A 22 28.26 18.64 11.04
N THR A 23 27.68 18.46 12.22
CA THR A 23 26.46 17.69 12.41
C THR A 23 25.36 18.35 11.58
N ALA A 24 25.19 17.87 10.35
CA ALA A 24 23.96 18.07 9.61
C ALA A 24 22.85 17.36 10.38
N GLU A 25 22.19 18.10 11.28
CA GLU A 25 20.90 17.72 11.82
C GLU A 25 19.93 17.59 10.65
N LYS A 26 19.78 16.35 10.17
CA LYS A 26 18.66 15.99 9.32
C LYS A 26 17.42 16.23 10.16
N SER A 27 16.75 17.36 9.91
CA SER A 27 15.42 17.61 10.45
C SER A 27 14.53 16.44 10.01
N HIS A 28 14.25 15.54 10.95
CA HIS A 28 13.20 14.56 10.80
C HIS A 28 11.89 15.34 10.72
N THR A 29 11.52 15.76 9.51
CA THR A 29 10.18 16.27 9.25
C THR A 29 9.27 15.05 9.32
N GLU A 30 8.80 14.77 10.53
CA GLU A 30 7.71 13.81 10.76
C GLU A 30 6.58 14.14 9.77
N PRO A 31 6.11 13.15 8.98
CA PRO A 31 5.03 13.39 8.05
C PRO A 31 3.82 13.85 8.86
N ARG A 32 3.43 15.13 8.70
CA ARG A 32 2.27 15.70 9.39
C ARG A 32 1.09 14.75 9.17
N ARG A 33 0.61 14.11 10.24
CA ARG A 33 -0.59 13.28 10.19
C ARG A 33 -1.68 14.10 9.53
N LYS A 34 -2.19 13.64 8.39
CA LYS A 34 -3.25 14.35 7.64
C LYS A 34 -4.38 14.65 8.61
N ALA A 35 -4.73 15.93 8.76
CA ALA A 35 -5.76 16.34 9.71
C ALA A 35 -7.07 15.59 9.40
N ALA A 36 -7.67 15.00 10.43
CA ALA A 36 -8.98 14.40 10.29
C ALA A 36 -10.01 15.48 9.92
N PHE A 37 -10.99 15.13 9.09
CA PHE A 37 -12.02 16.09 8.70
C PHE A 37 -12.80 16.58 9.93
N GLY A 38 -12.78 17.89 10.16
CA GLY A 38 -13.40 18.52 11.32
C GLY A 38 -13.15 20.03 11.39
N SER A 39 -13.63 20.64 12.47
CA SER A 39 -13.45 22.07 12.73
C SER A 39 -11.98 22.39 13.00
N VAL A 40 -11.41 23.33 12.24
CA VAL A 40 -10.01 23.77 12.42
C VAL A 40 -9.82 24.72 13.61
N GLY A 41 -10.92 25.33 14.08
CA GLY A 41 -10.88 26.34 15.13
C GLY A 41 -10.34 27.68 14.65
N ARG A 42 -9.75 28.47 15.57
CA ARG A 42 -9.29 29.84 15.29
C ARG A 42 -7.84 29.95 14.79
N ARG A 43 -7.02 28.92 15.01
CA ARG A 43 -5.58 28.96 14.66
C ARG A 43 -5.37 28.49 13.21
N ILE A 44 -5.50 29.43 12.28
CA ILE A 44 -5.33 29.18 10.84
C ILE A 44 -3.93 29.63 10.38
N PRO A 45 -3.12 28.74 9.79
CA PRO A 45 -1.74 29.08 9.40
C PRO A 45 -1.66 29.93 8.12
N TYR A 46 -2.70 29.93 7.28
CA TYR A 46 -2.73 30.64 6.01
C TYR A 46 -3.34 32.04 6.12
N ARG A 47 -2.84 32.97 5.29
CA ARG A 47 -3.32 34.35 5.27
C ARG A 47 -4.56 34.55 4.39
N ILE A 48 -4.58 33.93 3.21
CA ILE A 48 -5.65 34.02 2.22
C ILE A 48 -6.32 32.66 2.12
N LEU A 49 -7.65 32.65 2.18
CA LEU A 49 -8.48 31.45 2.19
C LEU A 49 -9.55 31.57 1.11
N HIS A 50 -9.88 30.46 0.46
CA HIS A 50 -11.10 30.37 -0.35
C HIS A 50 -12.24 29.86 0.54
N ILE A 51 -13.33 30.62 0.67
CA ILE A 51 -14.42 30.30 1.60
C ILE A 51 -15.70 29.91 0.85
N ILE A 52 -16.30 28.82 1.31
CA ILE A 52 -17.62 28.36 0.90
C ILE A 52 -18.58 28.53 2.08
N ASN A 53 -19.76 29.08 1.82
CA ASN A 53 -20.82 29.26 2.80
C ASN A 53 -21.49 27.92 3.18
N GLN A 54 -22.35 27.94 4.20
CA GLN A 54 -23.14 26.77 4.62
C GLN A 54 -24.02 26.24 3.48
N ASP A 55 -24.62 27.16 2.70
CA ASP A 55 -25.54 26.87 1.58
C ASP A 55 -24.82 26.30 0.34
N GLY A 56 -23.48 26.33 0.35
CA GLY A 56 -22.64 25.83 -0.75
C GLY A 56 -22.22 26.91 -1.75
N GLU A 57 -22.64 28.16 -1.55
CA GLU A 57 -22.18 29.31 -2.33
C GLU A 57 -20.71 29.63 -2.03
N SER A 58 -19.93 29.94 -3.07
CA SER A 58 -18.54 30.38 -2.90
C SER A 58 -18.50 31.89 -2.65
N LEU A 59 -17.97 32.29 -1.49
CA LEU A 59 -17.72 33.69 -1.13
C LEU A 59 -16.40 34.21 -1.73
N GLY A 60 -15.67 33.35 -2.44
CA GLY A 60 -14.40 33.69 -3.07
C GLY A 60 -13.21 33.68 -2.10
N ASN A 61 -12.17 34.42 -2.48
CA ASN A 61 -10.91 34.47 -1.75
C ASN A 61 -10.93 35.67 -0.79
N MET A 62 -10.69 35.42 0.50
CA MET A 62 -10.66 36.48 1.50
C MET A 62 -9.56 36.29 2.53
N HIS A 63 -9.31 37.32 3.33
CA HIS A 63 -8.30 37.28 4.38
C HIS A 63 -8.79 36.45 5.58
N ARG A 64 -7.88 35.76 6.27
CA ARG A 64 -8.22 34.93 7.45
C ARG A 64 -9.01 35.70 8.53
N ALA A 65 -8.79 37.01 8.65
CA ALA A 65 -9.48 37.84 9.63
C ALA A 65 -10.97 38.01 9.30
N GLU A 66 -11.31 38.10 8.02
CA GLU A 66 -12.68 38.19 7.54
C GLU A 66 -13.40 36.86 7.69
N ALA A 67 -12.70 35.76 7.40
CA ALA A 67 -13.16 34.40 7.68
C ALA A 67 -13.60 34.21 9.14
N LEU A 68 -12.78 34.70 10.08
CA LEU A 68 -13.07 34.62 11.51
C LEU A 68 -14.24 35.51 11.92
N LYS A 69 -14.37 36.71 11.33
CA LYS A 69 -15.54 37.58 11.54
C LYS A 69 -16.83 36.90 11.11
N LEU A 70 -16.86 36.29 9.93
CA LEU A 70 -18.02 35.54 9.43
C LEU A 70 -18.37 34.35 10.34
N MET A 71 -17.34 33.66 10.85
CA MET A 71 -17.49 32.57 11.79
C MET A 71 -18.18 33.04 13.09
N ASP A 72 -17.76 34.17 13.65
CA ASP A 72 -18.35 34.74 14.88
C ASP A 72 -19.75 35.36 14.62
N GLN A 73 -19.96 36.02 13.48
CA GLN A 73 -21.26 36.63 13.11
C GLN A 73 -22.37 35.59 12.94
N HIS A 74 -22.06 34.47 12.30
CA HIS A 74 -23.03 33.41 12.03
C HIS A 74 -22.96 32.26 13.05
N ASN A 75 -22.07 32.34 14.05
CA ASN A 75 -21.80 31.27 15.02
C ASN A 75 -21.53 29.90 14.37
N LEU A 76 -20.85 29.91 13.23
CA LEU A 76 -20.50 28.72 12.45
C LEU A 76 -19.11 28.20 12.80
N LYS A 77 -18.74 27.05 12.27
CA LYS A 77 -17.38 26.49 12.39
C LYS A 77 -16.71 26.45 11.03
N LEU A 78 -15.42 26.80 11.01
CA LEU A 78 -14.60 26.69 9.81
C LEU A 78 -14.03 25.27 9.69
N VAL A 79 -14.20 24.67 8.52
CA VAL A 79 -13.79 23.30 8.21
C VAL A 79 -12.89 23.30 6.99
N LEU A 80 -11.75 22.61 7.07
CA LEU A 80 -10.82 22.47 5.95
C LEU A 80 -11.30 21.38 5.00
N LEU A 81 -11.58 21.73 3.75
CA LEU A 81 -11.98 20.77 2.72
C LEU A 81 -10.78 20.33 1.88
N ARG A 82 -10.01 21.31 1.37
CA ARG A 82 -8.84 21.04 0.50
C ARG A 82 -7.66 21.91 0.90
N GLU A 83 -6.65 21.28 1.47
CA GLU A 83 -5.38 21.94 1.83
C GLU A 83 -4.46 22.17 0.62
N ASN A 84 -4.51 21.25 -0.37
CA ASN A 84 -3.62 21.27 -1.53
C ASN A 84 -3.96 22.34 -2.58
N ALA A 85 -5.08 23.05 -2.41
CA ALA A 85 -5.48 24.12 -3.32
C ALA A 85 -4.73 25.42 -2.99
N GLN A 86 -4.46 26.24 -4.00
CA GLN A 86 -3.84 27.56 -3.86
C GLN A 86 -4.85 28.63 -4.33
N PRO A 87 -5.56 29.35 -3.43
CA PRO A 87 -5.51 29.26 -1.96
C PRO A 87 -6.28 28.06 -1.37
N PRO A 88 -5.98 27.64 -0.11
CA PRO A 88 -6.66 26.51 0.52
C PRO A 88 -8.16 26.76 0.71
N VAL A 89 -8.97 25.71 0.53
CA VAL A 89 -10.43 25.80 0.52
C VAL A 89 -11.00 25.39 1.88
N TYR A 90 -11.73 26.32 2.47
CA TYR A 90 -12.47 26.16 3.72
C TYR A 90 -13.98 26.30 3.48
N ARG A 91 -14.78 25.64 4.32
CA ARG A 91 -16.24 25.78 4.33
C ARG A 91 -16.72 26.16 5.72
N LEU A 92 -17.71 27.03 5.79
CA LEU A 92 -18.46 27.35 7.00
C LEU A 92 -19.58 26.31 7.16
N MET A 93 -19.62 25.64 8.31
CA MET A 93 -20.59 24.58 8.58
C MET A 93 -21.06 24.63 10.03
N THR A 94 -22.27 24.13 10.29
CA THR A 94 -22.76 23.92 11.66
C THR A 94 -22.17 22.63 12.25
N GLY A 95 -22.21 22.49 13.57
CA GLY A 95 -21.73 21.28 14.25
C GLY A 95 -22.44 19.99 13.80
N GLN A 96 -23.74 20.08 13.52
CA GLN A 96 -24.54 18.95 13.04
C GLN A 96 -24.11 18.52 11.63
N GLN A 97 -23.96 19.48 10.70
CA GLN A 97 -23.49 19.20 9.34
C GLN A 97 -22.10 18.55 9.34
N ILE A 98 -21.20 19.01 10.21
CA ILE A 98 -19.86 18.40 10.36
C ILE A 98 -19.99 16.93 10.76
N HIS A 99 -20.84 16.63 11.74
CA HIS A 99 -21.05 15.27 12.23
C HIS A 99 -21.63 14.36 11.13
N GLU A 100 -22.65 14.82 10.41
CA GLU A 100 -23.22 14.08 9.29
C GLU A 100 -22.20 13.81 8.19
N GLU A 101 -21.37 14.81 7.86
CA GLU A 101 -20.35 14.65 6.83
C GLU A 101 -19.21 13.73 7.29
N GLN A 102 -18.89 13.73 8.58
CA GLN A 102 -17.98 12.75 9.19
C GLN A 102 -18.54 11.34 9.09
N LEU A 103 -19.82 11.13 9.41
CA LEU A 103 -20.49 9.84 9.28
C LEU A 103 -20.52 9.37 7.82
N LYS A 104 -20.98 10.22 6.89
CA LYS A 104 -20.97 9.94 5.45
C LYS A 104 -19.58 9.60 4.94
N ARG A 105 -18.53 10.31 5.40
CA ARG A 105 -17.14 9.97 5.05
C ARG A 105 -16.68 8.67 5.69
N ALA A 106 -17.08 8.35 6.92
CA ALA A 106 -16.74 7.11 7.59
C ALA A 106 -17.39 5.91 6.89
N GLU A 107 -18.67 6.02 6.51
CA GLU A 107 -19.39 5.02 5.71
C GLU A 107 -18.76 4.85 4.33
N LYS A 108 -18.49 5.95 3.63
CA LYS A 108 -17.78 5.92 2.35
C LYS A 108 -16.42 5.25 2.49
N LYS A 109 -15.66 5.53 3.56
CA LYS A 109 -14.38 4.87 3.83
C LYS A 109 -14.53 3.38 4.13
N LYS A 110 -15.61 2.95 4.80
CA LYS A 110 -15.91 1.53 5.03
C LYS A 110 -16.35 0.82 3.75
N ALA A 111 -17.13 1.48 2.90
CA ALA A 111 -17.53 0.95 1.60
C ALA A 111 -16.36 0.95 0.59
N SER A 112 -15.53 1.99 0.64
CA SER A 112 -14.37 2.18 -0.24
C SER A 112 -13.09 1.58 0.32
N SER A 113 -13.10 1.05 1.55
CA SER A 113 -12.02 0.20 2.03
C SER A 113 -12.09 -1.09 1.23
N LYS A 114 -11.57 -1.00 0.00
CA LYS A 114 -10.55 -1.92 -0.46
C LYS A 114 -9.59 -2.01 0.71
N SER A 115 -9.89 -2.92 1.65
CA SER A 115 -9.10 -3.20 2.84
C SER A 115 -7.67 -3.13 2.37
N GLY A 116 -6.92 -2.10 2.81
CA GLY A 116 -5.68 -1.71 2.14
C GLY A 116 -4.89 -2.98 1.95
N LEU A 117 -4.70 -3.41 0.68
CA LEU A 117 -4.37 -4.81 0.41
C LEU A 117 -3.06 -5.14 1.07
N VAL A 118 -3.14 -5.73 2.26
CA VAL A 118 -1.97 -6.00 3.08
C VAL A 118 -1.27 -7.13 2.37
N GLN A 119 -0.07 -6.84 1.88
CA GLN A 119 0.78 -7.86 1.31
C GLN A 119 1.41 -8.64 2.47
N LYS A 120 1.17 -9.95 2.51
CA LYS A 120 1.86 -10.90 3.38
C LYS A 120 3.00 -11.51 2.59
N GLU A 121 4.15 -11.62 3.22
CA GLU A 121 5.34 -12.21 2.60
C GLU A 121 5.61 -13.56 3.25
N LEU A 122 5.89 -14.56 2.42
CA LEU A 122 6.28 -15.89 2.86
C LEU A 122 7.50 -16.34 2.07
N SER A 123 8.53 -16.78 2.78
CA SER A 123 9.74 -17.32 2.17
C SER A 123 10.04 -18.70 2.69
N PHE A 124 10.42 -19.60 1.78
CA PHE A 124 10.93 -20.94 2.09
C PHE A 124 11.95 -21.39 1.03
N SER A 125 12.60 -22.53 1.28
CA SER A 125 13.63 -23.07 0.39
C SER A 125 13.07 -24.15 -0.53
N SER A 126 13.73 -24.41 -1.66
CA SER A 126 13.36 -25.50 -2.58
C SER A 126 13.53 -26.90 -1.98
N ALA A 127 14.40 -27.08 -0.98
CA ALA A 127 14.58 -28.34 -0.25
C ALA A 127 13.52 -28.56 0.86
N ILE A 128 12.30 -28.03 0.68
CA ILE A 128 11.21 -28.13 1.65
C ILE A 128 10.62 -29.55 1.67
N GLY A 129 10.34 -30.07 2.86
CA GLY A 129 9.66 -31.36 3.02
C GLY A 129 8.17 -31.25 2.71
N LYS A 130 7.55 -32.36 2.28
CA LYS A 130 6.12 -32.42 1.89
C LYS A 130 5.17 -31.87 2.97
N ASN A 131 5.40 -32.22 4.24
CA ASN A 131 4.55 -31.78 5.35
C ASN A 131 4.66 -30.27 5.66
N ASP A 132 5.86 -29.69 5.54
CA ASP A 132 6.04 -28.24 5.71
C ASP A 132 5.40 -27.50 4.54
N LEU A 133 5.59 -27.99 3.30
CA LEU A 133 4.95 -27.41 2.11
C LEU A 133 3.43 -27.37 2.27
N GLU A 134 2.80 -28.45 2.73
CA GLU A 134 1.35 -28.49 2.98
C GLU A 134 0.92 -27.45 4.03
N THR A 135 1.67 -27.33 5.12
CA THR A 135 1.41 -26.34 6.18
C THR A 135 1.50 -24.92 5.65
N LYS A 136 2.52 -24.61 4.84
CA LYS A 136 2.68 -23.32 4.16
C LYS A 136 1.53 -23.05 3.19
N THR A 137 1.11 -24.05 2.42
CA THR A 137 -0.01 -23.92 1.48
C THR A 137 -1.33 -23.64 2.20
N ARG A 138 -1.61 -24.29 3.32
CA ARG A 138 -2.77 -23.98 4.18
C ARG A 138 -2.70 -22.56 4.73
N GLN A 139 -1.53 -22.09 5.12
CA GLN A 139 -1.30 -20.71 5.57
C GLN A 139 -1.58 -19.70 4.44
N ILE A 140 -1.11 -19.99 3.22
CA ILE A 140 -1.39 -19.19 2.01
C ILE A 140 -2.91 -19.14 1.76
N ALA A 141 -3.59 -20.28 1.79
CA ALA A 141 -5.04 -20.37 1.59
C ALA A 141 -5.81 -19.49 2.60
N HIS A 142 -5.45 -19.57 3.89
CA HIS A 142 -6.07 -18.73 4.94
C HIS A 142 -5.87 -17.22 4.70
N TRP A 143 -4.70 -16.82 4.21
CA TRP A 143 -4.46 -15.41 3.88
C TRP A 143 -5.25 -14.95 2.65
N ILE A 144 -5.39 -15.81 1.65
CA ILE A 144 -6.16 -15.53 0.44
C ILE A 144 -7.65 -15.41 0.78
N GLU A 145 -8.18 -16.24 1.67
CA GLU A 145 -9.57 -16.12 2.17
C GLU A 145 -9.84 -14.75 2.81
N LYS A 146 -8.86 -14.24 3.56
CA LYS A 146 -8.91 -12.89 4.15
C LYS A 146 -8.65 -11.75 3.16
N LYS A 147 -8.58 -12.05 1.85
CA LYS A 147 -8.34 -11.11 0.75
C LYS A 147 -6.97 -10.41 0.83
N TYR A 148 -5.97 -11.05 1.43
CA TYR A 148 -4.60 -10.55 1.39
C TYR A 148 -3.91 -10.92 0.08
N HIS A 149 -2.97 -10.08 -0.35
CA HIS A 149 -1.99 -10.47 -1.37
C HIS A 149 -0.86 -11.24 -0.69
N VAL A 150 -0.44 -12.35 -1.30
CA VAL A 150 0.62 -13.18 -0.73
C VAL A 150 1.79 -13.21 -1.69
N LYS A 151 2.91 -12.62 -1.28
CA LYS A 151 4.18 -12.71 -2.00
C LYS A 151 4.92 -13.95 -1.51
N VAL A 152 5.03 -14.95 -2.36
CA VAL A 152 5.76 -16.18 -2.06
C VAL A 152 7.15 -16.09 -2.67
N THR A 153 8.18 -16.38 -1.87
CA THR A 153 9.59 -16.32 -2.25
C THR A 153 10.25 -17.67 -2.01
N ILE A 154 10.67 -18.34 -3.09
CA ILE A 154 11.39 -19.61 -3.02
C ILE A 154 12.87 -19.35 -3.26
N ARG A 155 13.71 -19.81 -2.33
CA ARG A 155 15.17 -19.75 -2.45
C ARG A 155 15.72 -21.12 -2.82
N GLN A 156 16.53 -21.17 -3.87
CA GLN A 156 17.21 -22.38 -4.29
C GLN A 156 18.21 -22.84 -3.20
N ALA A 157 18.03 -24.05 -2.69
CA ALA A 157 19.02 -24.70 -1.84
C ALA A 157 20.20 -25.19 -2.69
N LYS A 158 21.40 -25.21 -2.09
CA LYS A 158 22.64 -25.62 -2.77
C LYS A 158 22.57 -27.05 -3.32
N ASP A 159 21.83 -27.93 -2.65
CA ASP A 159 21.81 -29.37 -2.94
C ASP A 159 20.53 -29.83 -3.65
N SER A 160 19.63 -28.91 -4.02
CA SER A 160 18.36 -29.26 -4.67
C SER A 160 18.34 -28.85 -6.15
N ASN A 161 18.22 -29.85 -7.03
CA ASN A 161 17.89 -29.66 -8.45
C ASN A 161 16.37 -29.81 -8.65
N ILE A 162 15.59 -29.05 -7.91
CA ILE A 162 14.13 -29.00 -8.08
C ILE A 162 13.82 -27.68 -8.78
N ASP A 163 13.02 -27.77 -9.84
CA ASP A 163 12.57 -26.58 -10.53
C ASP A 163 11.60 -25.78 -9.66
N MET A 164 11.97 -24.53 -9.37
CA MET A 164 11.17 -23.62 -8.55
C MET A 164 9.81 -23.34 -9.17
N PHE A 165 9.71 -23.36 -10.50
CA PHE A 165 8.45 -23.12 -11.21
C PHE A 165 7.41 -24.22 -10.89
N MET A 166 7.83 -25.48 -10.85
CA MET A 166 6.93 -26.60 -10.52
C MET A 166 6.39 -26.52 -9.09
N LEU A 167 7.18 -26.05 -8.12
CA LEU A 167 6.71 -25.81 -6.75
C LEU A 167 5.61 -24.74 -6.71
N PHE A 168 5.74 -23.67 -7.50
CA PHE A 168 4.69 -22.65 -7.58
C PHE A 168 3.41 -23.19 -8.20
N ASP A 169 3.52 -24.02 -9.23
CA ASP A 169 2.38 -24.64 -9.89
C ASP A 169 1.66 -25.60 -8.93
N GLN A 170 2.40 -26.43 -8.18
CA GLN A 170 1.84 -27.31 -7.17
C GLN A 170 1.07 -26.53 -6.08
N ILE A 171 1.63 -25.41 -5.61
CA ILE A 171 0.97 -24.54 -4.64
C ILE A 171 -0.31 -23.97 -5.26
N LEU A 172 -0.24 -23.44 -6.48
CA LEU A 172 -1.39 -22.83 -7.15
C LEU A 172 -2.51 -23.86 -7.37
N GLU A 173 -2.18 -25.06 -7.81
CA GLU A 173 -3.16 -26.14 -8.04
C GLU A 173 -3.94 -26.43 -6.75
N THR A 174 -3.23 -26.53 -5.63
CA THR A 174 -3.82 -26.78 -4.31
C THR A 174 -4.74 -25.62 -3.83
N VAL A 175 -4.51 -24.39 -4.29
CA VAL A 175 -5.32 -23.21 -3.91
C VAL A 175 -6.18 -22.65 -5.06
N SER A 176 -6.28 -23.37 -6.17
CA SER A 176 -6.86 -22.89 -7.43
C SER A 176 -8.35 -22.52 -7.32
N ASP A 177 -9.06 -23.11 -6.37
CA ASP A 177 -10.46 -22.83 -6.06
C ASP A 177 -10.74 -21.35 -5.72
N LYS A 178 -9.74 -20.65 -5.15
CA LYS A 178 -9.91 -19.30 -4.59
C LYS A 178 -8.84 -18.31 -5.06
N ALA A 179 -7.73 -18.80 -5.62
CA ALA A 179 -6.54 -18.02 -5.89
C ALA A 179 -6.18 -17.90 -7.38
N THR A 180 -5.56 -16.78 -7.73
CA THR A 180 -4.98 -16.55 -9.06
C THR A 180 -3.70 -15.73 -8.92
N TYR A 181 -2.79 -15.84 -9.89
CA TYR A 181 -1.61 -14.98 -9.95
C TYR A 181 -2.01 -13.52 -10.19
N LEU A 182 -1.51 -12.63 -9.34
CA LEU A 182 -1.37 -11.21 -9.66
C LEU A 182 -0.09 -11.02 -10.48
N SER A 183 1.01 -11.64 -10.03
CA SER A 183 2.28 -11.71 -10.75
C SER A 183 2.68 -13.17 -10.87
N LYS A 184 2.95 -13.60 -12.10
CA LYS A 184 3.48 -14.93 -12.40
C LYS A 184 4.85 -15.13 -11.73
N PRO A 185 5.30 -16.38 -11.54
CA PRO A 185 6.63 -16.66 -11.02
C PRO A 185 7.71 -16.00 -11.88
N GLN A 186 8.58 -15.23 -11.24
CA GLN A 186 9.73 -14.58 -11.85
C GLN A 186 10.98 -14.89 -11.03
N ALA A 187 12.03 -15.39 -11.71
CA ALA A 187 13.36 -15.51 -11.14
C ALA A 187 13.98 -14.10 -11.04
N ILE A 188 14.43 -13.71 -9.84
CA ILE A 188 15.02 -12.38 -9.61
C ILE A 188 16.54 -12.45 -9.83
N LYS A 189 17.33 -12.36 -8.77
CA LYS A 189 18.79 -12.46 -8.75
C LYS A 189 19.14 -13.37 -7.57
N GLU A 190 20.25 -14.11 -7.66
CA GLU A 190 20.73 -15.00 -6.59
C GLU A 190 19.85 -16.25 -6.31
N GLY A 191 19.40 -16.96 -7.34
CA GLY A 191 18.68 -18.24 -7.16
C GLY A 191 17.36 -18.11 -6.41
N THR A 192 16.76 -16.92 -6.40
CA THR A 192 15.50 -16.63 -5.72
C THR A 192 14.41 -16.35 -6.74
N SER A 193 13.29 -17.07 -6.61
CA SER A 193 12.11 -16.88 -7.44
C SER A 193 10.94 -16.38 -6.59
N THR A 194 10.14 -15.48 -7.16
CA THR A 194 8.98 -14.92 -6.46
C THR A 194 7.72 -14.94 -7.30
N CYS A 195 6.57 -15.11 -6.65
CA CYS A 195 5.26 -14.90 -7.26
C CYS A 195 4.36 -14.11 -6.31
N ILE A 196 3.31 -13.50 -6.84
CA ILE A 196 2.28 -12.82 -6.03
C ILE A 196 0.94 -13.45 -6.33
N LEU A 197 0.34 -14.03 -5.29
CA LEU A 197 -0.99 -14.62 -5.32
C LEU A 197 -2.03 -13.62 -4.78
N ARG A 198 -3.21 -13.65 -5.37
CA ARG A 198 -4.38 -12.89 -4.93
C ARG A 198 -5.61 -13.77 -4.87
N HIS A 199 -6.61 -13.33 -4.11
CA HIS A 199 -7.94 -13.87 -4.20
C HIS A 199 -8.56 -13.52 -5.56
N MET A 200 -9.24 -14.48 -6.18
CA MET A 200 -9.95 -14.30 -7.45
C MET A 200 -11.09 -13.29 -7.35
N SER A 201 -11.29 -12.47 -8.37
CA SER A 201 -12.44 -11.56 -8.39
C SER A 201 -13.75 -12.35 -8.43
N ASP A 202 -14.86 -11.80 -7.92
CA ASP A 202 -16.18 -12.44 -8.00
C ASP A 202 -16.60 -12.76 -9.45
N LYS A 203 -16.10 -11.98 -10.42
CA LYS A 203 -16.28 -12.25 -11.85
C LYS A 203 -15.48 -13.47 -12.31
N GLU A 204 -14.24 -13.59 -11.86
CA GLU A 204 -13.35 -14.70 -12.16
C GLU A 204 -13.90 -15.98 -11.52
N LEU A 205 -14.29 -15.96 -10.24
CA LEU A 205 -14.92 -17.11 -9.58
C LEU A 205 -16.14 -17.64 -10.34
N LYS A 206 -17.02 -16.75 -10.81
CA LYS A 206 -18.19 -17.15 -11.62
C LYS A 206 -17.80 -17.79 -12.95
N ALA A 207 -16.70 -17.33 -13.57
CA ALA A 207 -16.18 -17.93 -14.80
C ALA A 207 -15.60 -19.32 -14.52
N TYR A 208 -14.84 -19.47 -13.43
CA TYR A 208 -14.27 -20.75 -12.99
C TYR A 208 -15.37 -21.78 -12.67
N GLN A 209 -16.42 -21.38 -11.96
CA GLN A 209 -17.57 -22.25 -11.69
C GLN A 209 -18.32 -22.65 -12.97
N LYS A 210 -18.38 -21.78 -13.98
CA LYS A 210 -19.00 -22.10 -15.28
C LYS A 210 -18.16 -23.11 -16.07
N MET A 211 -16.83 -22.92 -16.12
CA MET A 211 -15.94 -23.87 -16.82
C MET A 211 -15.90 -25.24 -16.13
N GLU A 212 -15.95 -25.31 -14.80
CA GLU A 212 -16.01 -26.58 -14.07
C GLU A 212 -17.32 -27.33 -14.33
N LYS A 213 -18.46 -26.61 -14.34
CA LYS A 213 -19.76 -27.21 -14.70
C LYS A 213 -19.76 -27.75 -16.12
N GLN A 214 -19.12 -27.06 -17.06
CA GLN A 214 -18.97 -27.52 -18.44
C GLN A 214 -18.09 -28.78 -18.52
N LYS A 215 -16.91 -28.78 -17.87
CA LYS A 215 -16.04 -29.96 -17.82
C LYS A 215 -16.75 -31.18 -17.23
N ASN A 216 -17.45 -31.02 -16.11
CA ASN A 216 -18.20 -32.12 -15.50
C ASN A 216 -19.40 -32.60 -16.34
N SER A 217 -19.96 -31.74 -17.19
CA SER A 217 -21.03 -32.15 -18.11
C SER A 217 -20.52 -32.93 -19.32
N THR A 218 -19.30 -32.64 -19.80
CA THR A 218 -18.68 -33.35 -20.92
C THR A 218 -18.21 -34.75 -20.50
N VAL A 219 -17.55 -34.85 -19.34
CA VAL A 219 -17.08 -36.15 -18.80
C VAL A 219 -18.25 -37.12 -18.57
N LYS A 220 -19.40 -36.65 -18.07
CA LYS A 220 -20.61 -37.48 -17.91
C LYS A 220 -21.27 -37.90 -19.22
N LYS A 221 -20.98 -37.19 -20.32
CA LYS A 221 -21.49 -37.52 -21.65
C LYS A 221 -20.61 -38.59 -22.29
N ASP A 222 -19.29 -38.46 -22.15
CA ASP A 222 -18.32 -39.43 -22.63
C ASP A 222 -18.47 -40.78 -21.88
N GLU A 223 -18.63 -40.76 -20.54
CA GLU A 223 -18.90 -41.97 -19.75
C GLU A 223 -20.21 -42.69 -20.15
N ASN A 224 -21.23 -41.96 -20.60
CA ASN A 224 -22.49 -42.55 -21.08
C ASN A 224 -22.41 -43.10 -22.51
N GLU A 225 -21.49 -42.59 -23.35
CA GLU A 225 -21.28 -43.12 -24.70
C GLU A 225 -20.37 -44.37 -24.68
N ASP A 226 -19.42 -44.46 -23.74
CA ASP A 226 -18.59 -45.65 -23.52
C ASP A 226 -19.39 -46.84 -22.91
N LEU A 227 -20.40 -46.56 -22.06
CA LEU A 227 -21.31 -47.59 -21.55
C LEU A 227 -22.28 -48.13 -22.63
N LYS A 228 -22.66 -47.30 -23.60
CA LYS A 228 -23.54 -47.73 -24.70
C LYS A 228 -22.85 -48.57 -25.77
N SER A 229 -21.54 -48.44 -25.92
CA SER A 229 -20.75 -49.20 -26.89
C SER A 229 -20.33 -50.58 -26.36
N SER A 230 -20.36 -50.80 -25.05
CA SER A 230 -20.05 -52.09 -24.40
C SER A 230 -21.27 -53.02 -24.24
N GLU A 231 -22.50 -52.54 -24.39
CA GLU A 231 -23.73 -53.35 -24.36
C GLU A 231 -24.12 -53.96 -25.73
N LEU A 232 -23.37 -53.68 -26.80
CA LEU A 232 -23.67 -54.11 -28.18
C LEU A 232 -22.76 -55.23 -28.73
N HIS A 233 -21.97 -55.89 -27.88
CA HIS A 233 -21.08 -57.00 -28.24
C HIS A 233 -21.45 -58.32 -27.55
#